data_AF-A0A9X4KHN4-F1
#
_entry.id   AF-A0A9X4KHN4-F1
#
_cell.length_a   1.000
_cell.length_b   1.000
_cell.length_c   1.000
_cell.angle_alpha   90.00
_cell.angle_beta   90.00
_cell.angle_gamma   90.00
#
_symmetry.space_group_name_H-M   'P 1'
#
loop_
_entity.id
_entity.type
_entity.pdbx_description
1 polymer ?
#
loop_
_entity_poly.entity_id
_entity_poly.type
_entity_poly.pdbx_seq_one_letter_code
_entity_poly.pdbx_strand_id
1 'polypeptide(L)'
;MLGEAIQHELKAAKTKHQVLTDSLDSRIRDYIKTSRLIRITVNRAKGEKLSVPCRVVNFDPDNELLTVYHVDEKSVYSFRLNEIDDFGE
;
A
#
# COMPACT_ATOMS: atom_id res chain seq x y z
N MET A 1 -32.67 -12.15 16.08
CA MET A 1 -32.71 -12.17 14.61
C MET A 1 -31.27 -12.15 14.10
N LEU A 2 -30.74 -13.26 13.56
CA LEU A 2 -29.34 -13.37 13.10
C LEU A 2 -28.94 -12.27 12.09
N GLY A 3 -29.89 -11.73 11.32
CA GLY A 3 -29.63 -10.72 10.28
C GLY A 3 -29.17 -9.35 10.80
N GLU A 4 -29.63 -8.91 11.98
CA GLU A 4 -29.27 -7.59 12.52
C GLU A 4 -27.81 -7.56 13.02
N ALA A 5 -27.34 -8.66 13.62
CA ALA A 5 -25.97 -8.82 14.05
C ALA A 5 -24.99 -8.81 12.86
N ILE A 6 -25.33 -9.52 11.78
CA ILE A 6 -24.53 -9.55 10.54
C ILE A 6 -24.41 -8.15 9.91
N GLN A 7 -25.50 -7.38 9.86
CA GLN A 7 -25.47 -6.02 9.32
C GLN A 7 -24.59 -5.07 10.15
N HIS A 8 -24.60 -5.21 11.48
CA HIS A 8 -23.76 -4.42 12.36
C HIS A 8 -22.27 -4.76 12.18
N GLU A 9 -21.92 -6.04 12.08
CA GLU A 9 -20.55 -6.49 11.81
C GLU A 9 -20.03 -6.02 10.45
N LEU A 10 -20.86 -6.13 9.40
CA LEU A 10 -20.51 -5.64 8.06
C LEU A 10 -20.27 -4.12 8.05
N LYS A 11 -21.11 -3.35 8.75
CA LYS A 11 -20.97 -1.89 8.85
C LYS A 11 -19.71 -1.51 9.61
N ALA A 12 -19.45 -2.17 10.74
CA ALA A 12 -18.25 -1.97 11.54
C ALA A 12 -16.97 -2.35 10.76
N ALA A 13 -16.98 -3.47 10.03
CA ALA A 13 -15.87 -3.89 9.18
C ALA A 13 -15.60 -2.88 8.06
N LYS A 14 -16.65 -2.35 7.42
CA LYS A 14 -16.55 -1.34 6.36
C LYS A 14 -15.97 -0.02 6.87
N THR A 15 -16.45 0.47 8.03
CA THR A 15 -15.89 1.66 8.67
C THR A 15 -14.42 1.49 9.04
N LYS A 16 -14.05 0.31 9.57
CA LYS A 16 -12.66 0.01 9.94
C LYS A 16 -11.74 -0.05 8.72
N HIS A 17 -12.20 -0.69 7.64
CA HIS A 17 -11.47 -0.77 6.37
C HIS A 17 -11.26 0.62 5.74
N GLN A 18 -12.28 1.49 5.80
CA GLN A 18 -12.19 2.85 5.27
C GLN A 18 -11.22 3.74 6.08
N VAL A 19 -11.23 3.64 7.40
CA VAL A 19 -10.27 4.39 8.24
C VAL A 19 -8.82 3.91 8.03
N LEU A 20 -8.62 2.61 7.82
CA LEU A 20 -7.28 2.05 7.54
C LEU A 20 -6.74 2.51 6.19
N THR A 21 -7.59 2.58 5.16
CA THR A 21 -7.22 3.06 3.83
C THR A 21 -6.89 4.56 3.85
N ASP A 22 -7.69 5.39 4.50
CA ASP A 22 -7.40 6.84 4.65
C ASP A 22 -6.04 7.11 5.34
N SER A 23 -5.70 6.30 6.34
CA SER A 23 -4.42 6.39 7.07
C SER A 23 -3.23 5.98 6.20
N LEU A 24 -3.37 4.90 5.44
CA LEU A 24 -2.33 4.42 4.52
C LEU A 24 -2.11 5.39 3.37
N ASP A 25 -3.18 5.90 2.77
CA ASP A 25 -3.15 6.87 1.67
C ASP A 25 -2.42 8.14 2.09
N SER A 26 -2.72 8.65 3.28
CA SER A 26 -2.05 9.82 3.84
C SER A 26 -0.54 9.59 3.97
N ARG A 27 -0.16 8.42 4.49
CA ARG A 27 1.23 8.00 4.66
C ARG A 27 1.96 7.85 3.30
N ILE A 28 1.28 7.33 2.28
CA ILE A 28 1.82 7.22 0.91
C ILE A 28 2.02 8.60 0.29
N ARG A 29 1.05 9.51 0.45
CA ARG A 29 1.17 10.89 -0.03
C ARG A 29 2.34 11.63 0.63
N ASP A 30 2.61 11.35 1.91
CA ASP A 30 3.78 11.90 2.60
C ASP A 30 5.10 11.34 2.04
N TYR A 31 5.17 10.06 1.68
CA TYR A 31 6.34 9.49 0.99
C TYR A 31 6.64 10.21 -0.33
N ILE A 32 5.60 10.51 -1.11
CA ILE A 32 5.72 11.25 -2.39
C ILE A 32 6.19 12.68 -2.13
N LYS A 33 5.53 13.40 -1.20
CA LYS A 33 5.83 14.81 -0.90
C LYS A 33 7.25 15.01 -0.38
N THR A 34 7.72 14.11 0.48
CA THR A 34 9.06 14.19 1.08
C THR A 34 10.15 13.63 0.17
N SER A 35 9.79 12.87 -0.87
CA SER A 35 10.72 12.13 -1.73
C SER A 35 11.76 11.32 -0.94
N ARG A 36 11.37 10.84 0.25
CA ARG A 36 12.27 10.11 1.14
C ARG A 36 12.58 8.73 0.57
N LEU A 37 13.81 8.28 0.81
CA LEU A 37 14.21 6.92 0.48
C LEU A 37 13.54 5.97 1.48
N ILE A 38 12.78 5.01 0.98
CA ILE A 38 12.12 3.98 1.78
C ILE A 38 12.46 2.60 1.25
N ARG A 39 12.24 1.58 2.06
CA ARG A 39 12.40 0.19 1.65
C ARG A 39 11.04 -0.48 1.60
N ILE A 40 10.61 -0.88 0.41
CA ILE A 40 9.38 -1.68 0.28
C ILE A 40 9.74 -3.16 0.28
N THR A 41 8.96 -3.94 1.01
CA THR A 41 8.99 -5.40 0.90
C THR A 41 7.81 -5.83 0.06
N VAL A 42 8.07 -6.39 -1.12
CA VAL A 42 7.04 -6.87 -2.05
C VAL A 42 7.06 -8.38 -2.12
N ASN A 43 5.89 -9.00 -2.09
CA ASN A 43 5.72 -10.42 -2.29
C ASN A 43 5.41 -10.68 -3.77
N ARG A 44 6.39 -11.25 -4.49
CA ARG A 44 6.22 -11.61 -5.89
C ARG A 44 5.49 -12.95 -6.02
N ALA A 45 4.90 -13.17 -7.19
CA ALA A 45 4.30 -14.45 -7.54
C ALA A 45 5.28 -15.60 -7.23
N LYS A 46 4.78 -16.66 -6.58
CA LYS A 46 5.54 -17.79 -6.00
C LYS A 46 6.18 -17.57 -4.62
N GLY A 47 5.84 -16.48 -3.91
CA GLY A 47 6.20 -16.31 -2.50
C GLY A 47 7.61 -15.77 -2.27
N GLU A 48 8.28 -15.30 -3.33
CA GLU A 48 9.59 -14.68 -3.21
C GLU A 48 9.42 -13.24 -2.72
N LYS A 49 9.95 -12.94 -1.53
CA LYS A 49 9.96 -11.60 -0.97
C LYS A 49 11.13 -10.81 -1.51
N LEU A 50 10.85 -9.72 -2.20
CA LEU A 50 11.86 -8.78 -2.69
C LEU A 50 11.84 -7.52 -1.82
N SER A 51 13.01 -7.12 -1.34
CA SER A 51 13.18 -5.88 -0.58
C SER A 51 13.89 -4.83 -1.42
N VAL A 52 13.18 -3.76 -1.79
CA VAL A 52 13.65 -2.75 -2.73
C VAL A 52 13.81 -1.39 -2.06
N PRO A 53 15.02 -0.78 -2.07
CA PRO A 53 15.16 0.62 -1.73
C PRO A 53 14.63 1.49 -2.88
N CYS A 54 13.59 2.27 -2.60
CA CYS A 54 12.88 3.05 -3.61
C CYS A 54 12.42 4.42 -3.09
N ARG A 55 12.03 5.28 -4.03
CA ARG A 55 11.28 6.51 -3.74
C ARG A 55 9.91 6.40 -4.37
N VAL A 56 8.86 6.73 -3.63
CA VAL A 56 7.51 6.75 -4.19
C VAL A 56 7.37 7.93 -5.13
N VAL A 57 6.90 7.67 -6.35
CA VAL A 57 6.72 8.66 -7.41
C VAL A 57 5.25 9.03 -7.54
N ASN A 58 4.37 8.04 -7.54
CA ASN A 58 2.93 8.22 -7.70
C ASN A 58 2.14 7.15 -6.94
N PHE A 59 0.91 7.48 -6.60
CA PHE A 59 -0.05 6.54 -6.04
C PHE A 59 -1.43 6.79 -6.64
N ASP A 60 -1.99 5.75 -7.25
CA ASP A 60 -3.34 5.73 -7.78
C ASP A 60 -4.25 4.94 -6.81
N PRO A 61 -5.11 5.62 -6.02
CA PRO A 61 -5.98 4.95 -5.06
C PRO A 61 -7.13 4.17 -5.72
N ASP A 62 -7.56 4.54 -6.93
CA ASP A 62 -8.68 3.88 -7.61
C ASP A 62 -8.26 2.48 -8.08
N ASN A 63 -6.98 2.31 -8.44
CA ASN A 63 -6.40 1.05 -8.90
C ASN A 63 -5.47 0.40 -7.85
N GLU A 64 -5.36 0.98 -6.67
CA GLU A 64 -4.42 0.58 -5.62
C GLU A 64 -2.98 0.40 -6.14
N LEU A 65 -2.56 1.27 -7.07
CA LEU A 65 -1.31 1.13 -7.81
C LEU A 65 -0.26 2.13 -7.31
N LEU A 66 0.85 1.61 -6.79
CA LEU A 66 1.99 2.38 -6.32
C LEU A 66 3.11 2.37 -7.35
N THR A 67 3.48 3.55 -7.85
CA THR A 67 4.63 3.72 -8.74
C THR A 67 5.83 4.21 -7.95
N VAL A 68 6.94 3.49 -8.04
CA VAL A 68 8.18 3.77 -7.31
C VAL A 68 9.38 3.81 -8.24
N TYR A 69 10.35 4.65 -7.90
CA TYR A 69 11.66 4.68 -8.53
C TYR A 69 12.63 3.81 -7.75
N HIS A 70 13.11 2.73 -8.36
CA HIS A 70 14.16 1.88 -7.81
C HIS A 70 15.51 2.60 -7.92
N VAL A 71 16.19 2.81 -6.79
CA VAL A 71 17.42 3.61 -6.77
C VAL A 71 18.60 2.88 -7.42
N ASP A 72 18.79 1.60 -7.11
CA ASP A 72 19.92 0.83 -7.63
C ASP A 72 19.78 0.53 -9.14
N GLU A 73 18.63 0.03 -9.57
CA GLU A 73 18.37 -0.31 -10.97
C GLU A 73 18.02 0.90 -11.85
N LYS A 74 17.90 2.09 -11.25
CA LYS A 74 17.55 3.36 -11.92
C LYS A 74 16.32 3.25 -12.82
N SER A 75 15.33 2.49 -12.37
CA SER A 75 14.16 2.10 -13.15
C SER A 75 12.87 2.40 -12.38
N VAL A 76 11.77 2.61 -13.10
CA VAL A 76 10.46 2.88 -12.50
C VAL A 76 9.63 1.60 -12.51
N TYR A 77 9.14 1.19 -11.33
CA TYR A 77 8.28 0.03 -11.16
C TYR A 77 6.92 0.43 -10.64
N SER A 78 5.91 -0.38 -10.96
CA SER A 78 4.57 -0.25 -10.41
C SER A 78 4.18 -1.55 -9.72
N PHE A 79 3.72 -1.43 -8.48
CA PHE A 79 3.27 -2.53 -7.65
C PHE A 79 1.84 -2.24 -7.20
N ARG A 80 1.00 -3.26 -7.09
CA ARG A 80 -0.28 -3.11 -6.42
C ARG A 80 -0.08 -3.13 -4.91
N LEU A 81 -0.94 -2.44 -4.16
CA LEU A 81 -0.88 -2.43 -2.69
C LEU A 81 -0.91 -3.82 -2.07
N ASN A 82 -1.69 -4.74 -2.65
CA ASN A 82 -1.78 -6.13 -2.18
C ASN A 82 -0.49 -6.95 -2.41
N GLU A 83 0.44 -6.45 -3.23
CA GLU A 83 1.77 -7.05 -3.42
C GLU A 83 2.78 -6.53 -2.41
N ILE A 84 2.46 -5.46 -1.67
CA ILE A 84 3.35 -4.83 -0.70
C ILE A 84 3.03 -5.40 0.69
N ASP A 85 4.00 -6.10 1.27
CA ASP A 85 3.90 -6.64 2.63
C ASP A 85 4.20 -5.55 3.67
N ASP A 86 5.18 -4.68 3.41
CA ASP A 86 5.63 -3.67 4.38
C ASP A 86 6.34 -2.46 3.74
N PHE A 87 6.22 -1.30 4.42
CA PHE A 87 6.92 -0.05 4.12
C PHE A 87 7.92 0.25 5.25
N GLY A 88 9.16 -0.21 5.08
CA GLY A 88 10.27 0.05 5.99
C GLY A 88 10.78 1.49 5.87
N GLU A 89 10.96 2.16 7.01
CA GLU A 89 11.58 3.48 7.15
C GLU A 89 13.10 3.40 7.35
#